data_AF-A0A9Q8LCA5-F1
#
_entry.id   AF-A0A9Q8LCA5-F1
#
_cell.length_a   1.000
_cell.length_b   1.000
_cell.length_c   1.000
_cell.angle_alpha   90.00
_cell.angle_beta   90.00
_cell.angle_gamma   90.00
#
_symmetry.space_group_name_H-M   'P 1'
#
loop_
_entity.id
_entity.type
_entity.pdbx_description
1 polymer ?
#
loop_
_entity_poly.entity_id
_entity_poly.type
_entity_poly.pdbx_seq_one_letter_code
_entity_poly.pdbx_strand_id
1 'polypeptide(L)'
;MSTIKSYFRKHNPKLPSYIANDNASNIGENDGVYNKAGRGMPDVSANGLTLASFINGTQDCSDGPQIGTSIWAAVVTLINQQRTKAGKGPVGFINPALYANPWMMNETVGGSNANCGSAWFEAVPVEDPVSGLGTPKYPKLVKYFLSCK
;
A
#
# COMPACT_ATOMS: atom_id res chain seq x y z
N MET A 1 15.96 0.92 8.54
CA MET A 1 16.04 -0.43 7.92
C MET A 1 14.78 -0.59 7.08
N SER A 2 14.86 -0.75 5.76
CA SER A 2 13.63 -0.76 4.92
C SER A 2 12.72 -1.93 5.31
N THR A 3 11.43 -1.68 5.45
CA THR A 3 10.48 -2.61 6.06
C THR A 3 10.34 -3.91 5.26
N ILE A 4 10.50 -3.86 3.94
CA ILE A 4 10.50 -5.05 3.06
C ILE A 4 11.63 -6.05 3.38
N LYS A 5 12.76 -5.59 3.96
CA LYS A 5 13.83 -6.49 4.43
C LYS A 5 13.39 -7.32 5.65
N SER A 6 12.45 -6.81 6.45
CA SER A 6 11.85 -7.55 7.55
C SER A 6 10.92 -8.65 7.01
N TYR A 7 10.12 -8.33 5.97
CA TYR A 7 9.29 -9.29 5.26
C TYR A 7 10.12 -10.49 4.79
N PHE A 8 11.14 -10.28 3.96
CA PHE A 8 11.95 -11.39 3.42
C PHE A 8 12.71 -12.21 4.45
N ARG A 9 12.97 -11.65 5.64
CA ARG A 9 13.62 -12.37 6.74
C ARG A 9 12.67 -13.34 7.44
N LYS A 10 11.40 -12.98 7.55
CA LYS A 10 10.37 -13.74 8.28
C LYS A 10 9.49 -14.58 7.36
N HIS A 11 9.28 -14.12 6.13
CA HIS A 11 8.39 -14.68 5.11
C HIS A 11 9.15 -14.70 3.79
N ASN A 12 9.81 -15.83 3.51
CA ASN A 12 10.48 -16.04 2.23
C ASN A 12 9.47 -16.64 1.24
N PRO A 13 9.10 -15.93 0.16
CA PRO A 13 8.11 -16.43 -0.80
C PRO A 13 8.61 -17.62 -1.63
N LYS A 14 9.90 -18.00 -1.50
CA LYS A 14 10.57 -19.05 -2.29
C LYS A 14 10.52 -18.83 -3.81
N LEU A 15 10.13 -17.64 -4.24
CA LEU A 15 10.18 -17.21 -5.63
C LEU A 15 11.63 -16.86 -6.02
N PRO A 16 12.09 -17.28 -7.21
CA PRO A 16 13.33 -16.81 -7.78
C PRO A 16 13.37 -15.29 -7.83
N SER A 17 14.51 -14.70 -7.50
CA SER A 17 14.67 -13.24 -7.41
C SER A 17 16.02 -12.81 -7.94
N TYR A 18 16.09 -11.62 -8.53
CA TYR A 18 17.35 -10.99 -8.93
C TYR A 18 17.61 -9.71 -8.12
N ILE A 19 18.82 -9.19 -8.21
CA ILE A 19 19.17 -7.85 -7.74
C ILE A 19 19.64 -7.06 -8.96
N ALA A 20 18.89 -6.04 -9.35
CA ALA A 20 19.25 -5.22 -10.51
C ALA A 20 20.58 -4.49 -10.26
N ASN A 21 21.48 -4.53 -11.24
CA ASN A 21 22.65 -3.65 -11.28
C ASN A 21 22.25 -2.23 -11.73
N ASP A 22 23.19 -1.29 -11.62
CA ASP A 22 22.93 0.14 -11.88
C ASP A 22 22.42 0.43 -13.31
N ASN A 23 22.79 -0.41 -14.28
CA ASN A 23 22.39 -0.28 -15.68
C ASN A 23 21.18 -1.17 -16.05
N ALA A 24 20.59 -1.87 -15.07
CA ALA A 24 19.49 -2.80 -15.23
C ALA A 24 19.72 -3.89 -16.32
N SER A 25 20.97 -4.25 -16.60
CA SER A 25 21.31 -5.21 -17.67
C SER A 25 21.11 -6.67 -17.27
N ASN A 26 20.90 -6.94 -15.99
CA ASN A 26 20.69 -8.29 -15.43
C ASN A 26 19.25 -8.52 -14.93
N ILE A 27 18.27 -7.79 -15.47
CA ILE A 27 16.86 -8.05 -15.18
C ILE A 27 16.54 -9.50 -15.55
N GLY A 28 16.00 -10.27 -14.60
CA GLY A 28 15.62 -11.67 -14.81
C GLY A 28 16.73 -12.68 -14.61
N GLU A 29 17.93 -12.26 -14.21
CA GLU A 29 19.05 -13.18 -13.91
C GLU A 29 18.65 -14.26 -12.88
N ASN A 30 19.11 -15.50 -13.08
CA ASN A 30 18.75 -16.66 -12.26
C ASN A 30 17.23 -16.95 -12.21
N ASP A 31 16.55 -16.79 -13.36
CA ASP A 31 15.10 -16.92 -13.51
C ASP A 31 14.31 -15.98 -12.59
N GLY A 32 14.94 -14.89 -12.14
CA GLY A 32 14.38 -14.01 -11.12
C GLY A 32 13.12 -13.29 -11.59
N VAL A 33 12.02 -13.45 -10.86
CA VAL A 33 10.72 -12.85 -11.23
C VAL A 33 10.46 -11.51 -10.55
N TYR A 34 11.32 -11.08 -9.62
CA TYR A 34 11.26 -9.76 -8.98
C TYR A 34 12.63 -9.27 -8.54
N ASN A 35 12.80 -7.95 -8.48
CA ASN A 35 14.01 -7.31 -7.93
C ASN A 35 13.91 -7.24 -6.40
N LYS A 36 14.72 -8.03 -5.70
CA LYS A 36 14.72 -8.12 -4.23
C LYS A 36 15.27 -6.87 -3.54
N ALA A 37 16.10 -6.09 -4.22
CA ALA A 37 16.68 -4.86 -3.70
C ALA A 37 15.83 -3.61 -4.01
N GLY A 38 14.78 -3.76 -4.83
CA GLY A 38 13.90 -2.67 -5.22
C GLY A 38 13.04 -2.11 -4.07
N ARG A 39 12.38 -0.98 -4.35
CA ARG A 39 11.38 -0.40 -3.45
C ARG A 39 10.12 -1.27 -3.48
N GLY A 40 9.73 -1.82 -2.32
CA GLY A 40 8.54 -2.65 -2.19
C GLY A 40 7.25 -1.84 -2.35
N MET A 41 6.26 -2.38 -3.06
CA MET A 41 4.95 -1.76 -3.28
C MET A 41 3.84 -2.78 -2.99
N PRO A 42 2.62 -2.33 -2.66
CA PRO A 42 2.20 -0.93 -2.45
C PRO A 42 2.65 -0.37 -1.09
N ASP A 43 2.51 0.95 -0.86
CA ASP A 43 2.68 1.54 0.49
C ASP A 43 1.48 1.28 1.40
N VAL A 44 0.29 1.32 0.81
CA VAL A 44 -1.01 1.30 1.49
C VAL A 44 -2.02 0.58 0.62
N SER A 45 -3.11 0.13 1.23
CA SER A 45 -4.23 -0.50 0.54
C SER A 45 -5.56 0.10 0.99
N ALA A 46 -6.62 -0.20 0.26
CA ALA A 46 -8.00 0.11 0.58
C ALA A 46 -8.90 -0.90 -0.13
N ASN A 47 -10.20 -0.94 0.20
CA ASN A 47 -11.10 -1.85 -0.48
C ASN A 47 -11.13 -1.58 -1.99
N GLY A 48 -10.76 -2.58 -2.77
CA GLY A 48 -10.78 -2.54 -4.23
C GLY A 48 -11.91 -3.36 -4.84
N LEU A 49 -12.81 -3.91 -4.04
CA LEU A 49 -13.84 -4.85 -4.51
C LEU A 49 -15.24 -4.38 -4.14
N THR A 50 -16.17 -4.57 -5.07
CA THR A 50 -17.61 -4.42 -4.95
C THR A 50 -18.01 -3.03 -4.48
N LEU A 51 -17.49 -2.00 -5.15
CA LEU A 51 -18.00 -0.65 -4.94
C LEU A 51 -19.17 -0.39 -5.89
N ALA A 52 -20.32 0.00 -5.34
CA ALA A 52 -21.46 0.42 -6.14
C ALA A 52 -21.08 1.66 -6.98
N SER A 53 -21.33 1.59 -8.27
CA SER A 53 -21.10 2.67 -9.22
C SER A 53 -22.33 2.85 -10.10
N PHE A 54 -22.41 3.99 -10.78
CA PHE A 54 -23.47 4.27 -11.74
C PHE A 54 -22.84 4.71 -13.05
N ILE A 55 -23.03 3.92 -14.11
CA ILE A 55 -22.51 4.19 -15.45
C ILE A 55 -23.71 4.36 -16.37
N ASN A 56 -23.85 5.53 -16.99
CA ASN A 56 -24.99 5.89 -17.84
C ASN A 56 -26.35 5.67 -17.15
N GLY A 57 -26.47 6.07 -15.88
CA GLY A 57 -27.71 5.95 -15.10
C GLY A 57 -28.06 4.53 -14.65
N THR A 58 -27.24 3.53 -14.98
CA THR A 58 -27.42 2.14 -14.56
C THR A 58 -26.49 1.83 -13.41
N GLN A 59 -27.02 1.18 -12.37
CA GLN A 59 -26.19 0.69 -11.26
C GLN A 59 -25.30 -0.44 -11.74
N ASP A 60 -24.03 -0.37 -11.36
CA ASP A 60 -23.01 -1.38 -11.63
C ASP A 60 -22.19 -1.65 -10.34
N CYS A 61 -21.37 -2.68 -10.37
CA CYS A 61 -20.38 -3.00 -9.36
C CYS A 61 -19.00 -2.90 -9.98
N SER A 62 -18.19 -1.95 -9.50
CA SER A 62 -16.83 -1.78 -9.97
C SER A 62 -15.84 -2.45 -9.03
N ASP A 63 -14.81 -3.06 -9.63
CA ASP A 63 -13.67 -3.68 -8.97
C ASP A 63 -12.35 -3.11 -9.54
N GLY A 64 -11.30 -3.15 -8.71
CA GLY A 64 -9.93 -2.88 -9.11
C GLY A 64 -9.17 -1.91 -8.20
N PRO A 65 -7.84 -1.87 -8.32
CA PRO A 65 -6.98 -1.03 -7.48
C PRO A 65 -7.27 0.47 -7.61
N GLN A 66 -7.78 0.93 -8.76
CA GLN A 66 -8.20 2.31 -8.99
C GLN A 66 -9.28 2.79 -8.01
N ILE A 67 -10.12 1.86 -7.53
CA ILE A 67 -11.14 2.14 -6.52
C ILE A 67 -10.47 2.38 -5.17
N GLY A 68 -9.53 1.51 -4.79
CA GLY A 68 -8.73 1.67 -3.59
C GLY A 68 -7.95 3.00 -3.58
N THR A 69 -7.36 3.38 -4.72
CA THR A 69 -6.70 4.68 -4.90
C THR A 69 -7.66 5.84 -4.65
N SER A 70 -8.88 5.78 -5.19
CA SER A 70 -9.90 6.82 -5.03
C SER A 70 -10.37 6.95 -3.58
N ILE A 71 -10.55 5.83 -2.87
CA ILE A 71 -10.87 5.80 -1.44
C ILE A 71 -9.75 6.46 -0.63
N TRP A 72 -8.49 6.13 -0.91
CA TRP A 72 -7.35 6.75 -0.25
C TRP A 72 -7.27 8.26 -0.52
N ALA A 73 -7.49 8.69 -1.76
CA ALA A 73 -7.52 10.11 -2.10
C ALA A 73 -8.62 10.86 -1.33
N ALA A 74 -9.81 10.26 -1.16
CA ALA A 74 -10.88 10.82 -0.36
C ALA A 74 -10.49 10.94 1.13
N VAL A 75 -9.86 9.91 1.70
CA VAL A 75 -9.35 9.93 3.08
C VAL A 75 -8.34 11.07 3.29
N VAL A 76 -7.38 11.25 2.38
CA VAL A 76 -6.40 12.34 2.46
C VAL A 76 -7.08 13.70 2.32
N THR A 77 -8.07 13.83 1.44
CA THR A 77 -8.86 15.05 1.27
C THR A 77 -9.59 15.43 2.56
N LEU A 78 -10.21 14.46 3.24
CA LEU A 78 -10.86 14.68 4.53
C LEU A 78 -9.86 15.11 5.62
N ILE A 79 -8.67 14.52 5.66
CA ILE A 79 -7.61 14.94 6.59
C ILE A 79 -7.19 16.39 6.31
N ASN A 80 -6.97 16.74 5.03
CA ASN A 80 -6.64 18.10 4.63
C ASN A 80 -7.76 19.08 4.99
N GLN A 81 -9.03 18.70 4.83
CA GLN A 81 -10.16 19.53 5.25
C GLN A 81 -10.12 19.82 6.76
N GLN A 82 -9.80 18.83 7.59
CA GLN A 82 -9.68 19.03 9.04
C GLN A 82 -8.46 19.91 9.38
N ARG A 83 -7.34 19.73 8.69
CA ARG A 83 -6.15 20.60 8.84
C ARG A 83 -6.46 22.04 8.46
N THR A 84 -7.14 22.28 7.35
CA THR A 84 -7.57 23.62 6.92
C THR A 84 -8.46 24.29 7.97
N LYS A 85 -9.43 23.56 8.55
CA LYS A 85 -10.27 24.08 9.66
C LYS A 85 -9.45 24.47 10.89
N ALA A 86 -8.32 23.82 11.12
CA ALA A 86 -7.37 24.13 12.19
C ALA A 86 -6.30 25.17 11.78
N GLY A 87 -6.45 25.84 10.63
CA GLY A 87 -5.49 26.83 10.14
C GLY A 87 -4.16 26.26 9.64
N LYS A 88 -4.11 24.97 9.31
CA LYS A 88 -2.91 24.25 8.84
C LYS A 88 -2.91 24.03 7.34
N GLY A 89 -1.72 23.93 6.74
CA GLY A 89 -1.56 23.54 5.33
C GLY A 89 -1.82 22.05 5.07
N PRO A 90 -1.83 21.58 3.81
CA PRO A 90 -2.07 20.17 3.48
C PRO A 90 -0.94 19.24 3.98
N VAL A 91 -1.21 17.93 4.03
CA VAL A 91 -0.26 16.91 4.54
C VAL A 91 0.96 16.67 3.66
N GLY A 92 0.91 17.02 2.37
CA GLY A 92 2.04 16.86 1.44
C GLY A 92 2.46 15.40 1.21
N PHE A 93 3.77 15.14 1.18
CA PHE A 93 4.33 13.80 1.00
C PHE A 93 4.20 12.97 2.28
N ILE A 94 3.20 12.09 2.33
CA ILE A 94 2.80 11.39 3.57
C ILE A 94 3.61 10.12 3.88
N ASN A 95 4.29 9.50 2.91
CA ASN A 95 4.92 8.20 3.11
C ASN A 95 5.85 8.17 4.33
N PRO A 96 6.79 9.12 4.55
CA PRO A 96 7.65 9.08 5.72
C PRO A 96 6.89 9.06 7.04
N ALA A 97 5.76 9.80 7.11
CA ALA A 97 4.91 9.84 8.30
C ALA A 97 4.18 8.50 8.52
N LEU A 98 3.67 7.87 7.45
CA LEU A 98 2.98 6.58 7.54
C LEU A 98 3.94 5.47 8.01
N TYR A 99 5.12 5.38 7.41
CA TYR A 99 6.14 4.39 7.76
C TYR A 99 6.68 4.56 9.18
N ALA A 100 6.74 5.80 9.67
CA ALA A 100 7.12 6.07 11.06
C ALA A 100 6.00 5.78 12.07
N ASN A 101 4.74 5.68 11.62
CA ASN A 101 3.56 5.57 12.48
C ASN A 101 2.56 4.51 11.96
N PRO A 102 2.96 3.22 11.84
CA PRO A 102 2.11 2.16 11.31
C PRO A 102 0.83 1.92 12.12
N TRP A 103 0.79 2.34 13.39
CA TRP A 103 -0.40 2.29 14.26
C TRP A 103 -1.60 3.10 13.73
N MET A 104 -1.40 3.94 12.72
CA MET A 104 -2.46 4.67 12.02
C MET A 104 -3.19 3.85 10.96
N MET A 105 -2.80 2.59 10.78
CA MET A 105 -3.30 1.69 9.75
C MET A 105 -3.99 0.48 10.40
N ASN A 106 -4.82 -0.21 9.64
CA ASN A 106 -5.23 -1.57 9.95
C ASN A 106 -4.42 -2.53 9.09
N GLU A 107 -3.64 -3.39 9.74
CA GLU A 107 -2.89 -4.45 9.07
C GLU A 107 -3.85 -5.39 8.34
N THR A 108 -3.49 -5.76 7.12
CA THR A 108 -4.24 -6.76 6.34
C THR A 108 -3.48 -8.08 6.46
N VAL A 109 -4.12 -9.11 6.98
CA VAL A 109 -3.49 -10.41 7.21
C VAL A 109 -4.28 -11.50 6.51
N GLY A 110 -3.56 -12.45 5.90
CA GLY A 110 -4.17 -13.52 5.13
C GLY A 110 -4.54 -13.10 3.71
N GLY A 111 -4.41 -14.06 2.79
CA GLY A 111 -4.52 -13.82 1.36
C GLY A 111 -3.17 -13.57 0.69
N SER A 112 -3.20 -13.51 -0.63
CA SER A 112 -2.03 -13.35 -1.50
C SER A 112 -2.41 -12.55 -2.74
N ASN A 113 -1.42 -11.99 -3.43
CA ASN A 113 -1.61 -11.40 -4.76
C ASN A 113 -1.43 -12.45 -5.87
N ALA A 114 -1.94 -13.66 -5.63
CA ALA A 114 -1.85 -14.78 -6.56
C ALA A 114 -2.41 -14.41 -7.95
N ASN A 115 -1.67 -14.76 -9.00
CA ASN A 115 -2.07 -14.54 -10.38
C ASN A 115 -1.25 -15.45 -11.31
N CYS A 116 -1.75 -15.73 -12.52
CA CYS A 116 -1.09 -16.56 -13.53
C CYS A 116 -0.65 -17.94 -12.97
N GLY A 117 -1.46 -18.54 -12.10
CA GLY A 117 -1.17 -19.84 -11.46
C GLY A 117 -0.09 -19.81 -10.37
N SER A 118 0.46 -18.64 -10.01
CA SER A 118 1.46 -18.48 -8.96
C SER A 118 0.86 -17.82 -7.72
N ALA A 119 1.27 -18.27 -6.53
CA ALA A 119 0.83 -17.68 -5.25
C ALA A 119 1.45 -16.30 -4.96
N TRP A 120 2.51 -15.92 -5.67
CA TRP A 120 3.28 -14.68 -5.49
C TRP A 120 3.64 -14.41 -4.02
N PHE A 121 3.21 -13.29 -3.47
CA PHE A 121 3.50 -12.88 -2.10
C PHE A 121 2.26 -13.03 -1.22
N GLU A 122 2.51 -13.28 0.06
CA GLU A 122 1.46 -13.40 1.08
C GLU A 122 1.35 -12.13 1.91
N ALA A 123 0.13 -11.78 2.30
CA ALA A 123 -0.18 -10.70 3.24
C ALA A 123 0.03 -11.18 4.69
N VAL A 124 0.83 -10.44 5.47
CA VAL A 124 1.34 -10.91 6.78
C VAL A 124 1.20 -9.81 7.85
N PRO A 125 1.31 -10.11 9.17
CA PRO A 125 1.13 -9.14 10.25
C PRO A 125 2.18 -8.01 10.39
N VAL A 126 2.68 -7.47 9.28
CA VAL A 126 3.62 -6.34 9.16
C VAL A 126 3.47 -5.73 7.75
N GLU A 127 4.29 -4.74 7.38
CA GLU A 127 4.36 -4.32 5.97
C GLU A 127 4.71 -5.49 5.05
N ASP A 128 3.90 -5.66 4.01
CA ASP A 128 4.02 -6.74 3.03
C ASP A 128 3.85 -6.21 1.59
N PRO A 129 4.37 -6.93 0.57
CA PRO A 129 4.26 -6.54 -0.84
C PRO A 129 2.89 -6.87 -1.47
N VAL A 130 1.86 -7.10 -0.67
CA VAL A 130 0.47 -7.34 -1.11
C VAL A 130 -0.40 -6.13 -0.77
N SER A 131 -0.33 -5.65 0.47
CA SER A 131 -1.20 -4.65 1.07
C SER A 131 -0.45 -3.46 1.68
N GLY A 132 0.89 -3.48 1.68
CA GLY A 132 1.73 -2.45 2.26
C GLY A 132 1.54 -2.36 3.77
N LEU A 133 1.35 -1.14 4.28
CA LEU A 133 0.98 -0.90 5.68
C LEU A 133 -0.50 -1.23 5.98
N GLY A 134 -1.29 -1.62 4.97
CA GLY A 134 -2.70 -1.96 5.11
C GLY A 134 -3.65 -0.78 4.85
N THR A 135 -4.82 -0.82 5.50
CA THR A 135 -5.95 0.09 5.21
C THR A 135 -6.01 1.29 6.17
N PRO A 136 -6.57 2.44 5.76
CA PRO A 136 -6.58 3.64 6.59
C PRO A 136 -7.41 3.49 7.87
N LYS A 137 -6.82 3.81 9.02
CA LYS A 137 -7.56 3.98 10.28
C LYS A 137 -7.86 5.47 10.49
N TYR A 138 -8.87 5.98 9.79
CA TYR A 138 -9.14 7.43 9.69
C TYR A 138 -9.07 8.21 11.02
N PRO A 139 -9.67 7.77 12.13
CA PRO A 139 -9.59 8.50 13.40
C PRO A 139 -8.15 8.65 13.94
N LYS A 140 -7.27 7.67 13.68
CA LYS A 140 -5.86 7.72 14.08
C LYS A 140 -5.06 8.63 13.15
N LEU A 141 -5.29 8.51 11.85
CA LEU A 141 -4.66 9.37 10.83
C LEU A 141 -4.94 10.85 11.10
N VAL A 142 -6.22 11.22 11.25
CA VAL A 142 -6.59 12.63 11.47
C VAL A 142 -6.01 13.16 12.78
N LYS A 143 -6.01 12.35 13.85
CA LYS A 143 -5.41 12.74 15.14
C LYS A 143 -3.92 13.04 14.99
N TYR A 144 -3.18 12.17 14.32
CA TYR A 144 -1.75 12.37 14.07
C TYR A 144 -1.49 13.61 13.22
N PHE A 145 -2.13 13.70 12.05
CA PHE A 145 -1.91 14.80 11.12
C PHE A 145 -2.40 16.15 11.65
N LEU A 146 -3.31 16.20 12.62
CA LEU A 146 -3.64 17.45 13.32
C LEU A 146 -2.61 17.85 14.38
N SER A 147 -1.89 16.88 14.97
CA SER A 147 -0.85 17.14 15.97
C SER A 147 0.45 17.67 15.36
N CYS A 148 0.75 17.29 14.11
CA CYS A 148 1.88 17.81 13.36
C CYS A 148 1.64 19.26 12.94
N LYS A 149 2.70 20.06 12.76
CA LYS A 149 2.58 21.45 12.34
C LYS A 149 1.77 21.61 11.05
#